data_AF-A0A7C4C0M0-F1
#
_entry.id   AF-A0A7C4C0M0-F1
#
_cell.length_a   1.000
_cell.length_b   1.000
_cell.length_c   1.000
_cell.angle_alpha   90.00
_cell.angle_beta   90.00
_cell.angle_gamma   90.00
#
_symmetry.space_group_name_H-M   'P 1'
#
loop_
_entity.id
_entity.type
_entity.pdbx_description
1 polymer ?
#
loop_
_entity_poly.entity_id
_entity_poly.type
_entity_poly.pdbx_seq_one_letter_code
_entity_poly.pdbx_strand_id
1 'polypeptide(L)'
;MKPSRRNVLEAAAAALPAGLFSAAGERPNILWITCEDLSPVLGCFGDSYARTPHLDRLAAEGVRYTRAYATASVCAPARSCLITGVHPTALGTMHLRGIMPLARQMNCFTAYLRRAGYYCSNNVKQDYNFVAPPDAWDVSSAKAHWKNRRPGQPFFSVFNLMHTHQGQIRYSREEFEKVSATLRPEERRDPALAPLPPYYPDTPLVRLNIAELYTQVTLMDRRAGQILEELKKDGLADNTIVFFFPDHGTGLPRHKRWLHESGTRVPLIIRFPERYRHLAPAAAGGVVDRLVCFEDFPPTVLRLAGVEPPGYMTGTAFLGPRAGAEREYVFATRDRVDENLLLSRSVRDRRYRYIRNYLPHRPRMEHSTYSEVGHVRRELRRLHAEGKLKGHEAWLMAPQTPPEELYDLDADPHELNNLAASPAHRQTLERLRKELRQWILRTRDAAFLPEDEMVRRSAPGNPYDLPRDRFPIERILNAAELVGRGASHMAELRRLFGDPDPAVRYWAAVGLTALGAQAKEALPELRKAIHDPAPSVRIAAAEALAQNGGETEALEALGEALQSSDSRVALQAAIVLWYLGPKAAPARQAMQKALQAPSEPPDQREYLQWCLEKTLKRLA
;
A
#
# COMPACT_ATOMS: atom_id res chain seq x y z
N MET A 1 -6.28 73.80 19.48
CA MET A 1 -7.22 72.79 18.93
C MET A 1 -6.41 71.66 18.29
N LYS A 2 -6.70 70.41 18.66
CA LYS A 2 -6.31 69.16 17.96
C LYS A 2 -7.00 69.08 16.58
N PRO A 3 -6.74 68.07 15.71
CA PRO A 3 -5.50 67.38 15.32
C PRO A 3 -5.42 67.09 13.77
N SER A 4 -4.34 66.47 13.25
CA SER A 4 -4.35 65.10 12.65
C SER A 4 -3.18 64.78 11.68
N ARG A 5 -2.67 63.55 11.83
CA ARG A 5 -2.06 62.62 10.83
C ARG A 5 -0.74 62.99 10.12
N ARG A 6 0.33 62.27 10.47
CA ARG A 6 1.11 61.35 9.59
C ARG A 6 2.39 60.91 10.34
N ASN A 7 2.52 59.62 10.64
CA ASN A 7 3.80 59.01 10.94
C ASN A 7 4.08 57.93 9.89
N VAL A 8 5.19 58.12 9.19
CA VAL A 8 5.82 57.21 8.24
C VAL A 8 7.28 57.14 8.65
N LEU A 9 7.81 55.92 8.73
CA LEU A 9 9.23 55.51 8.76
C LEU A 9 10.03 55.83 10.04
N GLU A 10 10.35 54.78 10.80
CA GLU A 10 11.75 54.32 10.89
C GLU A 10 11.78 52.86 11.34
N ALA A 11 12.24 52.00 10.43
CA ALA A 11 12.44 50.58 10.65
C ALA A 11 13.81 50.38 11.31
N ALA A 12 13.83 49.93 12.56
CA ALA A 12 15.00 49.28 13.14
C ALA A 12 15.09 47.86 12.55
N ALA A 13 15.88 47.72 11.49
CA ALA A 13 16.31 46.42 10.98
C ALA A 13 17.21 45.76 12.03
N ALA A 14 16.62 44.92 12.89
CA ALA A 14 17.38 43.94 13.64
C ALA A 14 17.93 42.92 12.64
N ALA A 15 19.21 43.07 12.30
CA ALA A 15 19.96 42.08 11.54
C ALA A 15 19.93 40.76 12.33
N LEU A 16 19.12 39.81 11.84
CA LEU A 16 19.25 38.41 12.23
C LEU A 16 20.71 38.00 11.98
N PRO A 17 21.40 37.37 12.95
CA PRO A 17 22.72 36.84 12.68
C PRO A 17 22.57 35.86 11.51
N ALA A 18 23.31 36.12 10.44
CA ALA A 18 23.51 35.16 9.37
C ALA A 18 23.95 33.86 10.04
N GLY A 19 23.03 32.90 10.12
CA GLY A 19 23.28 31.60 10.73
C GLY A 19 24.52 31.04 10.06
N LEU A 20 25.52 30.73 10.89
CA LEU A 20 26.71 29.98 10.53
C LEU A 20 26.31 28.88 9.54
N PHE A 21 26.71 29.03 8.28
CA PHE A 21 26.80 27.88 7.40
C PHE A 21 27.75 26.91 8.10
N SER A 22 27.21 25.89 8.79
CA SER A 22 27.98 24.71 9.16
C SER A 22 28.75 24.31 7.91
N ALA A 23 30.07 24.17 8.07
CA ALA A 23 30.99 23.88 6.97
C ALA A 23 30.41 22.77 6.10
N ALA A 24 30.61 22.86 4.79
CA ALA A 24 30.11 21.93 3.76
C ALA A 24 30.67 20.48 3.87
N GLY A 25 30.83 19.96 5.08
CA GLY A 25 31.44 18.68 5.41
C GLY A 25 30.86 17.95 6.63
N GLU A 26 29.80 18.43 7.28
CA GLU A 26 29.18 17.65 8.39
C GLU A 26 27.93 16.86 7.96
N ARG A 27 27.28 17.24 6.86
CA ARG A 27 25.99 16.66 6.44
C ARG A 27 26.14 15.75 5.21
N PRO A 28 25.65 14.50 5.27
CA PRO A 28 25.77 13.55 4.15
C PRO A 28 24.87 13.95 2.98
N ASN A 29 25.31 13.63 1.77
CA ASN A 29 24.37 13.39 0.68
C ASN A 29 23.61 12.09 0.97
N ILE A 30 22.38 11.99 0.48
CA ILE A 30 21.55 10.81 0.68
C ILE A 30 21.01 10.37 -0.67
N LEU A 31 21.31 9.12 -1.04
CA LEU A 31 20.85 8.49 -2.29
C LEU A 31 19.93 7.34 -1.95
N TRP A 32 18.71 7.37 -2.48
CA TRP A 32 17.78 6.25 -2.48
C TRP A 32 17.76 5.61 -3.87
N ILE A 33 18.26 4.38 -3.98
CA ILE A 33 18.05 3.51 -5.13
C ILE A 33 16.88 2.61 -4.79
N THR A 34 15.71 3.01 -5.27
CA THR A 34 14.46 2.26 -5.08
C THR A 34 14.16 1.39 -6.29
N CYS A 35 13.42 0.30 -6.11
CA CYS A 35 12.87 -0.49 -7.21
C CYS A 35 11.38 -0.75 -6.99
N GLU A 36 10.69 -1.09 -8.08
CA GLU A 36 9.27 -1.42 -8.02
C GLU A 36 9.08 -2.91 -7.73
N ASP A 37 8.16 -3.26 -6.83
CA ASP A 37 7.65 -4.62 -6.69
C ASP A 37 8.76 -5.70 -6.48
N LEU A 38 9.41 -5.73 -5.32
CA LEU A 38 10.47 -6.71 -5.05
C LEU A 38 10.45 -7.25 -3.61
N SER A 39 10.20 -8.55 -3.45
CA SER A 39 10.43 -9.27 -2.21
C SER A 39 11.94 -9.58 -2.03
N PRO A 40 12.42 -10.09 -0.88
CA PRO A 40 13.86 -10.28 -0.62
C PRO A 40 14.57 -11.39 -1.45
N VAL A 41 14.41 -11.39 -2.78
CA VAL A 41 14.98 -12.36 -3.75
C VAL A 41 16.32 -11.84 -4.31
N LEU A 42 17.28 -11.62 -3.41
CA LEU A 42 18.63 -11.12 -3.73
C LEU A 42 19.69 -12.10 -3.18
N GLY A 43 20.86 -12.18 -3.82
CA GLY A 43 21.96 -13.04 -3.41
C GLY A 43 22.38 -12.80 -1.96
N CYS A 44 22.60 -11.53 -1.58
CA CYS A 44 22.92 -11.12 -0.21
C CYS A 44 21.80 -11.37 0.80
N PHE A 45 20.58 -11.71 0.37
CA PHE A 45 19.49 -12.16 1.24
C PHE A 45 19.38 -13.69 1.35
N GLY A 46 20.34 -14.44 0.78
CA GLY A 46 20.41 -15.90 0.85
C GLY A 46 19.75 -16.59 -0.34
N ASP A 47 19.35 -15.85 -1.37
CA ASP A 47 18.74 -16.41 -2.57
C ASP A 47 19.82 -16.82 -3.58
N SER A 48 20.11 -18.12 -3.64
CA SER A 48 21.13 -18.67 -4.55
C SER A 48 20.73 -18.67 -6.03
N TYR A 49 19.45 -18.46 -6.35
CA TYR A 49 18.98 -18.39 -7.73
C TYR A 49 19.15 -16.99 -8.32
N ALA A 50 19.07 -15.96 -7.45
CA ALA A 50 19.32 -14.57 -7.80
C ALA A 50 20.76 -14.31 -8.25
N ARG A 51 20.93 -13.39 -9.20
CA ARG A 51 22.24 -12.92 -9.67
C ARG A 51 22.32 -11.40 -9.50
N THR A 52 22.82 -10.97 -8.35
CA THR A 52 22.78 -9.56 -7.93
C THR A 52 24.14 -9.05 -7.42
N PRO A 53 25.25 -9.23 -8.18
CA PRO A 53 26.59 -8.94 -7.68
C PRO A 53 26.80 -7.49 -7.25
N HIS A 54 26.10 -6.51 -7.84
CA HIS A 54 26.25 -5.11 -7.46
C HIS A 54 25.61 -4.81 -6.11
N LEU A 55 24.41 -5.33 -5.85
CA LEU A 55 23.74 -5.22 -4.56
C LEU A 55 24.39 -6.11 -3.50
N ASP A 56 24.94 -7.26 -3.88
CA ASP A 56 25.71 -8.11 -2.97
C ASP A 56 26.97 -7.39 -2.47
N ARG A 57 27.66 -6.70 -3.38
CA ARG A 57 28.75 -5.79 -3.03
C ARG A 57 28.29 -4.62 -2.16
N LEU A 58 27.17 -3.98 -2.49
CA LEU A 58 26.60 -2.90 -1.67
C LEU A 58 26.31 -3.37 -0.24
N ALA A 59 25.82 -4.60 -0.08
CA ALA A 59 25.57 -5.22 1.22
C ALA A 59 26.87 -5.53 1.97
N ALA A 60 27.91 -6.03 1.29
CA ALA A 60 29.22 -6.26 1.88
C ALA A 60 29.90 -4.96 2.36
N GLU A 61 29.68 -3.85 1.65
CA GLU A 61 30.15 -2.51 2.02
C GLU A 61 29.22 -1.78 3.01
N GLY A 62 28.04 -2.35 3.30
CA GLY A 62 26.97 -1.70 4.06
C GLY A 62 26.41 -2.56 5.18
N VAL A 63 25.18 -2.27 5.57
CA VAL A 63 24.42 -3.01 6.58
C VAL A 63 23.12 -3.50 5.95
N ARG A 64 22.82 -4.78 6.14
CA ARG A 64 21.59 -5.42 5.65
C ARG A 64 20.55 -5.51 6.76
N TYR A 65 19.32 -5.10 6.46
CA TYR A 65 18.19 -5.21 7.36
C TYR A 65 17.30 -6.37 6.96
N THR A 66 17.13 -7.35 7.85
CA THR A 66 16.35 -8.56 7.54
C THR A 66 14.86 -8.38 7.74
N ARG A 67 14.43 -7.34 8.47
CA ARG A 67 13.04 -7.13 8.92
C ARG A 67 12.55 -5.69 8.62
N ALA A 68 12.63 -5.29 7.34
CA ALA A 68 12.10 -4.02 6.84
C ALA A 68 10.75 -4.21 6.11
N TYR A 69 9.79 -3.31 6.36
CA TYR A 69 8.40 -3.48 5.96
C TYR A 69 7.77 -2.24 5.30
N ALA A 70 7.11 -2.45 4.17
CA ALA A 70 6.19 -1.48 3.58
C ALA A 70 4.90 -1.38 4.42
N THR A 71 4.36 -0.16 4.55
CA THR A 71 3.09 0.08 5.28
C THR A 71 1.86 -0.34 4.47
N ALA A 72 2.00 -0.57 3.18
CA ALA A 72 0.98 -1.08 2.29
C ALA A 72 1.63 -1.91 1.18
N SER A 73 0.95 -2.96 0.71
CA SER A 73 1.45 -3.84 -0.36
C SER A 73 1.13 -3.31 -1.77
N VAL A 74 1.12 -1.99 -1.95
CA VAL A 74 0.75 -1.27 -3.19
C VAL A 74 1.54 0.04 -3.27
N CYS A 75 2.03 0.37 -4.46
CA CYS A 75 2.98 1.46 -4.69
C CYS A 75 2.47 2.80 -4.14
N ALA A 76 1.28 3.25 -4.55
CA ALA A 76 0.87 4.60 -4.23
C ALA A 76 0.65 4.86 -2.72
N PRO A 77 -0.07 3.98 -1.99
CA PRO A 77 -0.19 4.10 -0.53
C PRO A 77 1.15 3.96 0.21
N ALA A 78 2.03 3.05 -0.22
CA ALA A 78 3.35 2.88 0.40
C ALA A 78 4.23 4.13 0.20
N ARG A 79 4.20 4.72 -1.00
CA ARG A 79 4.93 5.94 -1.36
C ARG A 79 4.35 7.18 -0.69
N SER A 80 3.04 7.23 -0.48
CA SER A 80 2.37 8.26 0.33
C SER A 80 2.94 8.28 1.76
N CYS A 81 3.16 7.11 2.37
CA CYS A 81 3.83 6.99 3.66
C CYS A 81 5.30 7.43 3.59
N LEU A 82 6.07 6.93 2.60
CA LEU A 82 7.49 7.27 2.45
C LEU A 82 7.73 8.77 2.27
N ILE A 83 6.80 9.52 1.67
CA ILE A 83 7.00 10.95 1.43
C ILE A 83 6.47 11.81 2.57
N THR A 84 5.52 11.32 3.39
CA THR A 84 4.89 12.11 4.48
C THR A 84 5.32 11.70 5.88
N GLY A 85 5.77 10.46 6.09
CA GLY A 85 6.04 9.89 7.41
C GLY A 85 4.77 9.50 8.19
N VAL A 86 3.64 9.37 7.50
CA VAL A 86 2.33 9.07 8.10
C VAL A 86 1.67 7.92 7.34
N HIS A 87 1.03 7.00 8.07
CA HIS A 87 0.28 5.91 7.45
C HIS A 87 -0.80 6.41 6.48
N PRO A 88 -0.95 5.78 5.30
CA PRO A 88 -1.87 6.27 4.28
C PRO A 88 -3.34 6.22 4.73
N THR A 89 -3.69 5.33 5.65
CA THR A 89 -5.04 5.26 6.22
C THR A 89 -5.40 6.44 7.11
N ALA A 90 -4.43 7.07 7.78
CA ALA A 90 -4.68 8.30 8.53
C ALA A 90 -4.90 9.50 7.60
N LEU A 91 -4.31 9.47 6.40
CA LEU A 91 -4.39 10.53 5.39
C LEU A 91 -5.55 10.35 4.39
N GLY A 92 -6.23 9.21 4.40
CA GLY A 92 -7.20 8.87 3.34
C GLY A 92 -6.57 8.55 1.98
N THR A 93 -5.25 8.35 1.91
CA THR A 93 -4.50 8.08 0.67
C THR A 93 -4.24 6.59 0.44
N MET A 94 -4.99 5.72 1.13
CA MET A 94 -4.84 4.27 1.11
C MET A 94 -5.42 3.57 -0.13
N HIS A 95 -6.43 4.17 -0.77
CA HIS A 95 -7.00 3.62 -1.99
C HIS A 95 -6.11 3.93 -3.20
N LEU A 96 -5.85 2.96 -4.06
CA LEU A 96 -5.09 3.20 -5.29
C LEU A 96 -5.83 4.24 -6.16
N ARG A 97 -5.14 5.33 -6.53
CA ARG A 97 -5.69 6.50 -7.22
C ARG A 97 -6.82 7.21 -6.47
N GLY A 98 -6.97 6.97 -5.16
CA GLY A 98 -7.84 7.76 -4.29
C GLY A 98 -7.18 9.09 -3.94
N ILE A 99 -7.17 10.03 -4.88
CA ILE A 99 -6.49 11.31 -4.72
C ILE A 99 -7.14 12.13 -3.60
N MET A 100 -6.36 12.49 -2.58
CA MET A 100 -6.79 13.35 -1.47
C MET A 100 -5.90 14.59 -1.36
N PRO A 101 -6.40 15.75 -0.92
CA PRO A 101 -5.55 16.86 -0.49
C PRO A 101 -4.66 16.45 0.69
N LEU A 102 -3.46 17.02 0.82
CA LEU A 102 -2.67 16.86 2.04
C LEU A 102 -3.35 17.56 3.23
N ALA A 103 -3.16 17.01 4.42
CA ALA A 103 -3.59 17.64 5.68
C ALA A 103 -2.85 18.97 5.91
N ARG A 104 -3.53 19.95 6.52
CA ARG A 104 -3.07 21.37 6.55
C ARG A 104 -1.66 21.58 7.11
N GLN A 105 -1.30 20.85 8.17
CA GLN A 105 0.00 20.94 8.85
C GLN A 105 1.12 20.15 8.18
N MET A 106 0.82 19.37 7.14
CA MET A 106 1.77 18.41 6.57
C MET A 106 2.43 18.93 5.30
N ASN A 107 3.66 18.48 5.09
CA ASN A 107 4.34 18.58 3.80
C ASN A 107 5.14 17.29 3.53
N CYS A 108 5.56 17.10 2.29
CA CYS A 108 6.54 16.11 1.91
C CYS A 108 7.84 16.33 2.70
N PHE A 109 8.46 15.28 3.25
CA PHE A 109 9.67 15.43 4.09
C PHE A 109 10.81 16.13 3.34
N THR A 110 10.84 15.99 2.02
CA THR A 110 11.78 16.64 1.11
C THR A 110 11.64 18.16 1.09
N ALA A 111 10.47 18.73 1.35
CA ALA A 111 10.31 20.17 1.50
C ALA A 111 11.12 20.70 2.71
N TYR A 112 11.19 19.94 3.80
CA TYR A 112 12.00 20.30 4.97
C TYR A 112 13.50 20.17 4.66
N LEU A 113 13.91 19.16 3.88
CA LEU A 113 15.29 19.05 3.39
C LEU A 113 15.69 20.26 2.53
N ARG A 114 14.82 20.68 1.61
CA ARG A 114 15.07 21.85 0.75
C ARG A 114 15.21 23.13 1.56
N ARG A 115 14.35 23.33 2.56
CA ARG A 115 14.48 24.46 3.51
C ARG A 115 15.79 24.42 4.29
N ALA A 116 16.34 23.22 4.55
CA ALA A 116 17.66 23.03 5.14
C ALA A 116 18.84 23.13 4.15
N GLY A 117 18.57 23.46 2.88
CA GLY A 117 19.57 23.71 1.84
C GLY A 117 19.90 22.51 0.95
N TYR A 118 19.21 21.37 1.10
CA TYR A 118 19.41 20.23 0.20
C TYR A 118 18.80 20.48 -1.17
N TYR A 119 19.47 19.99 -2.20
CA TYR A 119 18.86 19.80 -3.51
C TYR A 119 18.14 18.45 -3.56
N CYS A 120 16.84 18.44 -3.86
CA CYS A 120 16.01 17.24 -3.86
C CYS A 120 15.56 16.85 -5.27
N SER A 121 15.90 15.64 -5.73
CA SER A 121 15.53 15.14 -7.05
C SER A 121 14.86 13.76 -7.02
N ASN A 122 13.79 13.57 -7.80
CA ASN A 122 13.09 12.29 -7.91
C ASN A 122 13.03 11.79 -9.36
N ASN A 123 13.65 10.64 -9.63
CA ASN A 123 13.69 9.99 -10.94
C ASN A 123 13.02 8.62 -10.86
N VAL A 124 11.90 8.31 -11.49
CA VAL A 124 10.98 9.15 -12.27
C VAL A 124 9.62 9.27 -11.58
N LYS A 125 9.31 8.36 -10.65
CA LYS A 125 7.94 8.10 -10.18
C LYS A 125 7.70 8.70 -8.80
N GLN A 126 6.57 9.38 -8.63
CA GLN A 126 6.09 9.89 -7.34
C GLN A 126 5.03 8.94 -6.78
N ASP A 127 3.86 8.94 -7.41
CA ASP A 127 2.75 8.05 -7.09
C ASP A 127 2.25 8.20 -5.64
N TYR A 128 1.91 9.41 -5.19
CA TYR A 128 1.65 9.67 -3.75
C TYR A 128 0.18 9.59 -3.32
N ASN A 129 -0.76 9.35 -4.24
CA ASN A 129 -2.21 9.51 -4.02
C ASN A 129 -2.62 10.93 -3.56
N PHE A 130 -1.79 11.92 -3.84
CA PHE A 130 -2.09 13.35 -3.70
C PHE A 130 -1.22 14.13 -4.68
N VAL A 131 -1.61 15.37 -4.97
CA VAL A 131 -0.79 16.28 -5.78
C VAL A 131 0.34 16.81 -4.91
N ALA A 132 1.58 16.45 -5.24
CA ALA A 132 2.74 16.92 -4.50
C ALA A 132 2.80 18.47 -4.50
N PRO A 133 2.99 19.11 -3.34
CA PRO A 133 3.20 20.55 -3.28
C PRO A 133 4.38 21.01 -4.17
N PRO A 134 4.35 22.23 -4.71
CA PRO A 134 5.45 22.75 -5.54
C PRO A 134 6.81 22.74 -4.83
N ASP A 135 6.81 22.85 -3.50
CA ASP A 135 8.03 22.80 -2.70
C ASP A 135 8.51 21.38 -2.36
N ALA A 136 7.83 20.32 -2.80
CA ALA A 136 8.24 18.94 -2.53
C ALA A 136 9.56 18.53 -3.20
N TRP A 137 9.85 19.00 -4.42
CA TRP A 137 11.05 18.61 -5.17
C TRP A 137 11.64 19.81 -5.92
N ASP A 138 12.97 19.87 -6.07
CA ASP A 138 13.58 20.79 -7.03
C ASP A 138 13.34 20.29 -8.46
N VAL A 139 13.41 18.97 -8.66
CA VAL A 139 13.06 18.32 -9.92
C VAL A 139 12.47 16.94 -9.68
N SER A 140 11.37 16.63 -10.37
CA SER A 140 10.79 15.28 -10.41
C SER A 140 10.45 14.93 -11.85
N SER A 141 11.29 14.11 -12.49
CA SER A 141 11.13 13.74 -13.91
C SER A 141 12.01 12.55 -14.25
N ALA A 142 11.84 11.98 -15.46
CA ALA A 142 12.72 10.94 -15.97
C ALA A 142 14.19 11.37 -16.14
N LYS A 143 14.47 12.69 -16.11
CA LYS A 143 15.81 13.28 -16.21
C LYS A 143 16.29 13.87 -14.87
N ALA A 144 15.51 13.72 -13.80
CA ALA A 144 15.90 14.20 -12.48
C ALA A 144 17.21 13.54 -12.04
N HIS A 145 18.13 14.35 -11.51
CA HIS A 145 19.48 13.89 -11.16
C HIS A 145 20.09 14.82 -10.10
N TRP A 146 20.98 14.28 -9.26
CA TRP A 146 21.79 15.07 -8.30
C TRP A 146 22.77 16.05 -8.98
N LYS A 147 22.96 15.94 -10.29
CA LYS A 147 23.96 16.72 -11.05
C LYS A 147 23.55 18.17 -11.25
N ASN A 148 22.27 18.50 -11.15
CA ASN A 148 21.79 19.88 -11.35
C ASN A 148 21.83 20.71 -10.05
N ARG A 149 22.42 20.19 -8.97
CA ARG A 149 22.64 20.93 -7.72
C ARG A 149 23.76 21.96 -7.87
N ARG A 150 23.81 22.95 -6.97
CA ARG A 150 24.92 23.92 -6.93
C ARG A 150 26.21 23.25 -6.42
N PRO A 151 27.42 23.71 -6.81
CA PRO A 151 28.67 23.20 -6.25
C PRO A 151 28.67 23.24 -4.72
N GLY A 152 29.08 22.13 -4.09
CA GLY A 152 29.11 21.98 -2.62
C GLY A 152 27.75 21.81 -1.94
N GLN A 153 26.63 21.91 -2.66
CA GLN A 153 25.29 21.71 -2.10
C GLN A 153 25.05 20.23 -1.78
N PRO A 154 24.55 19.88 -0.57
CA PRO A 154 24.16 18.50 -0.28
C PRO A 154 22.91 18.12 -1.09
N PHE A 155 22.76 16.84 -1.42
CA PHE A 155 21.59 16.37 -2.15
C PHE A 155 20.84 15.23 -1.45
N PHE A 156 19.55 15.16 -1.75
CA PHE A 156 18.72 13.98 -1.57
C PHE A 156 18.16 13.56 -2.93
N SER A 157 18.53 12.37 -3.40
CA SER A 157 18.15 11.91 -4.74
C SER A 157 17.55 10.52 -4.68
N VAL A 158 16.45 10.34 -5.42
CA VAL A 158 15.75 9.07 -5.56
C VAL A 158 15.84 8.60 -7.02
N PHE A 159 16.24 7.35 -7.23
CA PHE A 159 16.15 6.64 -8.50
C PHE A 159 15.20 5.45 -8.32
N ASN A 160 14.15 5.37 -9.12
CA ASN A 160 13.11 4.36 -9.08
C ASN A 160 13.31 3.42 -10.27
N LEU A 161 13.80 2.21 -10.00
CA LEU A 161 14.08 1.20 -11.00
C LEU A 161 12.81 0.42 -11.33
N MET A 162 12.35 0.51 -12.57
CA MET A 162 11.07 -0.06 -13.02
C MET A 162 11.13 -1.53 -13.45
N HIS A 163 12.32 -2.11 -13.56
CA HIS A 163 12.58 -3.43 -14.19
C HIS A 163 11.74 -4.58 -13.59
N THR A 164 11.47 -4.52 -12.30
CA THR A 164 10.74 -5.56 -11.55
C THR A 164 9.26 -5.25 -11.35
N HIS A 165 8.76 -4.10 -11.83
CA HIS A 165 7.35 -3.72 -11.71
C HIS A 165 6.42 -4.78 -12.33
N GLN A 166 5.25 -5.02 -11.74
CA GLN A 166 4.24 -5.98 -12.20
C GLN A 166 3.97 -5.91 -13.71
N GLY A 167 3.97 -4.69 -14.28
CA GLY A 167 3.80 -4.47 -15.72
C GLY A 167 4.87 -5.13 -16.60
N GLN A 168 6.08 -5.35 -16.09
CA GLN A 168 7.19 -6.02 -16.79
C GLN A 168 7.21 -7.54 -16.57
N ILE A 169 6.61 -8.01 -15.48
CA ILE A 169 6.47 -9.46 -15.19
C ILE A 169 5.45 -10.11 -16.14
N ARG A 170 4.54 -9.31 -16.72
CA ARG A 170 3.53 -9.76 -17.69
C ARG A 170 3.93 -9.58 -19.15
N TYR A 171 5.21 -9.34 -19.44
CA TYR A 171 5.69 -9.24 -20.82
C TYR A 171 5.31 -10.47 -21.63
N SER A 172 4.99 -10.24 -22.91
CA SER A 172 4.99 -11.28 -23.91
C SER A 172 6.40 -11.84 -24.10
N ARG A 173 6.52 -12.99 -24.77
CA ARG A 173 7.83 -13.59 -25.02
C ARG A 173 8.75 -12.66 -25.81
N GLU A 174 8.21 -12.00 -26.83
CA GLU A 174 8.96 -11.04 -27.66
C GLU A 174 9.46 -9.85 -26.84
N GLU A 175 8.60 -9.23 -26.03
CA GLU A 175 8.99 -8.12 -25.16
C GLU A 175 10.07 -8.54 -24.17
N PHE A 176 9.95 -9.73 -23.56
CA PHE A 176 10.94 -10.26 -22.65
C PHE A 176 12.30 -10.48 -23.33
N GLU A 177 12.32 -11.09 -24.52
CA GLU A 177 13.54 -11.29 -25.29
C GLU A 177 14.23 -9.96 -25.64
N LYS A 178 13.44 -8.94 -26.00
CA LYS A 178 13.95 -7.60 -26.30
C LYS A 178 14.60 -6.94 -25.10
N VAL A 179 13.96 -6.95 -23.92
CA VAL A 179 14.52 -6.30 -22.72
C VAL A 179 15.72 -7.06 -22.15
N SER A 180 15.73 -8.39 -22.28
CA SER A 180 16.82 -9.25 -21.80
C SER A 180 17.95 -9.43 -22.82
N ALA A 181 17.85 -8.88 -24.03
CA ALA A 181 18.85 -8.97 -25.10
C ALA A 181 20.24 -8.44 -24.69
N THR A 182 20.28 -7.53 -23.72
CA THR A 182 21.52 -6.96 -23.20
C THR A 182 22.24 -7.84 -22.16
N LEU A 183 21.65 -8.99 -21.79
CA LEU A 183 22.27 -9.98 -20.92
C LEU A 183 22.82 -11.13 -21.76
N ARG A 184 23.96 -11.67 -21.35
CA ARG A 184 24.48 -12.92 -21.90
C ARG A 184 23.56 -14.09 -21.51
N PRO A 185 23.53 -15.18 -22.27
CA PRO A 185 22.69 -16.34 -21.95
C PRO A 185 22.85 -16.84 -20.52
N GLU A 186 24.07 -16.88 -19.99
CA GLU A 186 24.38 -17.32 -18.62
C GLU A 186 23.94 -16.33 -17.52
N GLU A 187 23.63 -15.08 -17.88
CA GLU A 187 23.08 -14.06 -16.98
C GLU A 187 21.56 -14.16 -16.83
N ARG A 188 20.90 -14.77 -17.82
CA ARG A 188 19.49 -15.13 -17.73
C ARG A 188 19.31 -16.34 -16.83
N ARG A 189 18.12 -16.49 -16.28
CA ARG A 189 17.83 -17.56 -15.31
C ARG A 189 17.14 -18.73 -15.99
N ASP A 190 17.54 -19.93 -15.59
CA ASP A 190 17.02 -21.17 -16.12
C ASP A 190 15.67 -21.50 -15.46
N PRO A 191 14.56 -21.59 -16.22
CA PRO A 191 13.26 -22.02 -15.70
C PRO A 191 13.28 -23.36 -14.96
N ALA A 192 14.13 -24.31 -15.38
CA ALA A 192 14.20 -25.62 -14.73
C ALA A 192 14.64 -25.53 -13.26
N LEU A 193 15.39 -24.49 -12.91
CA LEU A 193 15.92 -24.25 -11.57
C LEU A 193 15.12 -23.20 -10.78
N ALA A 194 14.01 -22.70 -11.33
CA ALA A 194 13.23 -21.64 -10.69
C ALA A 194 12.68 -22.08 -9.31
N PRO A 195 12.90 -21.29 -8.24
CA PRO A 195 12.35 -21.57 -6.92
C PRO A 195 10.86 -21.20 -6.90
N LEU A 196 10.01 -22.20 -6.75
CA LEU A 196 8.56 -22.00 -6.66
C LEU A 196 8.14 -21.93 -5.19
N PRO A 197 7.42 -20.86 -4.77
CA PRO A 197 6.74 -20.88 -3.50
C PRO A 197 5.77 -22.07 -3.39
N PRO A 198 5.57 -22.67 -2.21
CA PRO A 198 4.77 -23.88 -2.02
C PRO A 198 3.27 -23.70 -2.28
N TYR A 199 2.82 -22.47 -2.55
CA TYR A 199 1.45 -22.13 -2.91
C TYR A 199 1.26 -21.88 -4.42
N TYR A 200 2.28 -22.15 -5.24
CA TYR A 200 2.18 -22.10 -6.70
C TYR A 200 2.24 -23.49 -7.33
N PRO A 201 1.44 -23.72 -8.38
CA PRO A 201 1.50 -24.95 -9.14
C PRO A 201 2.82 -25.02 -9.92
N ASP A 202 3.43 -26.19 -9.88
CA ASP A 202 4.63 -26.49 -10.64
C ASP A 202 4.28 -26.79 -12.10
N THR A 203 4.18 -25.73 -12.91
CA THR A 203 3.98 -25.85 -14.36
C THR A 203 5.11 -25.17 -15.12
N PRO A 204 5.38 -25.60 -16.37
CA PRO A 204 6.39 -24.94 -17.22
C PRO A 204 6.17 -23.43 -17.36
N LEU A 205 4.91 -22.99 -17.43
CA LEU A 205 4.56 -21.57 -17.54
C LEU A 205 4.91 -20.79 -16.26
N VAL A 206 4.62 -21.35 -15.08
CA VAL A 206 4.94 -20.70 -13.81
C VAL A 206 6.46 -20.63 -13.63
N ARG A 207 7.17 -21.75 -13.86
CA ARG A 207 8.64 -21.79 -13.82
C ARG A 207 9.28 -20.77 -14.75
N LEU A 208 8.79 -20.68 -15.99
CA LEU A 208 9.24 -19.70 -16.97
C LEU A 208 9.07 -18.28 -16.45
N ASN A 209 7.88 -17.93 -15.94
CA ASN A 209 7.62 -16.58 -15.49
C ASN A 209 8.43 -16.20 -14.24
N ILE A 210 8.71 -17.15 -13.34
CA ILE A 210 9.64 -16.93 -12.22
C ILE A 210 11.07 -16.69 -12.72
N ALA A 211 11.56 -17.47 -13.69
CA ALA A 211 12.88 -17.24 -14.28
C ALA A 211 12.99 -15.89 -15.00
N GLU A 212 11.94 -15.48 -15.71
CA GLU A 212 11.86 -14.17 -16.35
C GLU A 212 11.90 -13.04 -15.32
N LEU A 213 11.16 -13.17 -14.21
CA LEU A 213 11.24 -12.24 -13.08
C LEU A 213 12.67 -12.13 -12.53
N TYR A 214 13.35 -13.24 -12.24
CA TYR A 214 14.71 -13.18 -11.69
C TYR A 214 15.72 -12.66 -12.73
N THR A 215 15.47 -12.85 -14.02
CA THR A 215 16.26 -12.22 -15.08
C THR A 215 16.07 -10.69 -15.07
N GLN A 216 14.86 -10.20 -14.79
CA GLN A 216 14.62 -8.77 -14.55
C GLN A 216 15.31 -8.25 -13.29
N VAL A 217 15.41 -9.08 -12.23
CA VAL A 217 16.20 -8.75 -11.04
C VAL A 217 17.68 -8.56 -11.39
N THR A 218 18.25 -9.39 -12.27
CA THR A 218 19.62 -9.20 -12.80
C THR A 218 19.76 -7.86 -13.55
N LEU A 219 18.79 -7.49 -14.39
CA LEU A 219 18.78 -6.19 -15.09
C LEU A 219 18.69 -5.00 -14.12
N MET A 220 17.85 -5.13 -13.10
CA MET A 220 17.69 -4.15 -12.02
C MET A 220 19.00 -3.95 -11.25
N ASP A 221 19.66 -5.04 -10.86
CA ASP A 221 20.96 -5.02 -10.19
C ASP A 221 22.02 -4.32 -11.03
N ARG A 222 22.11 -4.62 -12.33
CA ARG A 222 23.02 -3.93 -13.25
C ARG A 222 22.74 -2.43 -13.30
N ARG A 223 21.47 -2.01 -13.30
CA ARG A 223 21.12 -0.59 -13.28
C ARG A 223 21.49 0.07 -11.94
N ALA A 224 21.29 -0.61 -10.82
CA ALA A 224 21.76 -0.14 -9.51
C ALA A 224 23.29 0.04 -9.51
N GLY A 225 24.03 -0.94 -10.03
CA GLY A 225 25.48 -0.88 -10.21
C GLY A 225 25.94 0.33 -11.04
N GLN A 226 25.26 0.64 -12.14
CA GLN A 226 25.55 1.83 -12.95
C GLN A 226 25.38 3.14 -12.18
N ILE A 227 24.33 3.27 -11.36
CA ILE A 227 24.09 4.46 -10.53
C ILE A 227 25.18 4.59 -9.46
N LEU A 228 25.56 3.48 -8.82
CA LEU A 228 26.64 3.45 -7.83
C LEU A 228 28.00 3.83 -8.44
N GLU A 229 28.29 3.35 -9.64
CA GLU A 229 29.51 3.68 -10.38
C GLU A 229 29.52 5.16 -10.83
N GLU A 230 28.38 5.69 -11.25
CA GLU A 230 28.25 7.11 -11.57
C GLU A 230 28.48 8.00 -10.35
N LEU A 231 27.92 7.64 -9.19
CA LEU A 231 28.18 8.33 -7.92
C LEU A 231 29.67 8.35 -7.56
N LYS A 232 30.39 7.24 -7.83
CA LYS A 232 31.84 7.14 -7.63
C LYS A 232 32.61 8.01 -8.61
N LYS A 233 32.28 7.95 -9.91
CA LYS A 233 32.91 8.77 -10.96
C LYS A 233 32.75 10.26 -10.72
N ASP A 234 31.61 10.67 -10.16
CA ASP A 234 31.34 12.06 -9.78
C ASP A 234 32.11 12.50 -8.51
N GLY A 235 32.88 11.60 -7.86
CA GLY A 235 33.61 11.90 -6.63
C GLY A 235 32.72 12.07 -5.39
N LEU A 236 31.50 11.52 -5.41
CA LEU A 236 30.49 11.73 -4.36
C LEU A 236 30.34 10.55 -3.41
N ALA A 237 30.93 9.40 -3.72
CA ALA A 237 30.76 8.16 -2.97
C ALA A 237 31.14 8.29 -1.48
N ASP A 238 32.24 8.98 -1.15
CA ASP A 238 32.72 9.11 0.23
C ASP A 238 31.89 10.07 1.09
N ASN A 239 31.02 10.87 0.45
CA ASN A 239 30.13 11.80 1.12
C ASN A 239 28.64 11.41 1.02
N THR A 240 28.32 10.19 0.59
CA THR A 240 26.92 9.79 0.32
C THR A 240 26.55 8.52 1.08
N ILE A 241 25.48 8.60 1.88
CA ILE A 241 24.82 7.43 2.45
C ILE A 241 23.85 6.89 1.39
N VAL A 242 23.97 5.61 1.05
CA VAL A 242 23.18 4.98 -0.02
C VAL A 242 22.21 3.97 0.58
N PHE A 243 20.93 4.10 0.24
CA PHE A 243 19.87 3.17 0.58
C PHE A 243 19.47 2.41 -0.68
N PHE A 244 19.26 1.10 -0.55
CA PHE A 244 18.56 0.28 -1.53
C PHE A 244 17.36 -0.39 -0.88
N PHE A 245 16.17 -0.20 -1.46
CA PHE A 245 14.93 -0.84 -1.02
C PHE A 245 13.80 -0.70 -2.06
N PRO A 246 12.91 -1.69 -2.22
CA PRO A 246 11.71 -1.55 -3.04
C PRO A 246 10.56 -0.86 -2.31
N ASP A 247 9.51 -0.48 -3.03
CA ASP A 247 8.30 0.13 -2.47
C ASP A 247 7.30 -0.86 -1.84
N HIS A 248 7.35 -2.14 -2.23
CA HIS A 248 6.67 -3.26 -1.57
C HIS A 248 7.10 -4.59 -2.20
N GLY A 249 6.46 -5.70 -1.83
CA GLY A 249 6.74 -7.04 -2.37
C GLY A 249 6.39 -7.22 -3.86
N THR A 250 6.83 -8.34 -4.42
CA THR A 250 6.80 -8.62 -5.88
C THR A 250 5.40 -8.58 -6.51
N GLY A 251 5.33 -8.25 -7.80
CA GLY A 251 4.09 -8.12 -8.60
C GLY A 251 3.37 -9.43 -8.92
N LEU A 252 3.59 -10.50 -8.15
CA LEU A 252 3.00 -11.83 -8.33
C LEU A 252 1.76 -12.05 -7.43
N PRO A 253 0.91 -13.05 -7.72
CA PRO A 253 -0.20 -13.42 -6.83
C PRO A 253 0.27 -13.72 -5.40
N ARG A 254 -0.55 -13.47 -4.36
CA ARG A 254 -0.12 -13.61 -2.94
C ARG A 254 1.04 -12.69 -2.49
N HIS A 255 1.55 -11.79 -3.33
CA HIS A 255 2.60 -10.82 -2.99
C HIS A 255 2.00 -9.41 -2.99
N LYS A 256 2.14 -8.64 -4.07
CA LYS A 256 1.47 -7.34 -4.24
C LYS A 256 -0.03 -7.46 -3.96
N ARG A 257 -0.58 -6.50 -3.22
CA ARG A 257 -1.96 -6.47 -2.68
C ARG A 257 -2.22 -7.44 -1.53
N TRP A 258 -1.22 -8.11 -0.96
CA TRP A 258 -1.38 -9.02 0.18
C TRP A 258 -0.57 -8.57 1.39
N LEU A 259 -1.15 -8.72 2.58
CA LEU A 259 -0.53 -8.38 3.87
C LEU A 259 0.35 -9.50 4.44
N HIS A 260 0.92 -10.33 3.58
CA HIS A 260 1.82 -11.43 3.95
C HIS A 260 3.28 -10.93 3.85
N GLU A 261 4.24 -11.67 4.39
CA GLU A 261 5.68 -11.37 4.27
C GLU A 261 6.05 -11.13 2.80
N SER A 262 5.54 -11.98 1.90
CA SER A 262 5.71 -11.86 0.45
C SER A 262 5.27 -10.52 -0.14
N GLY A 263 4.28 -9.84 0.44
CA GLY A 263 3.74 -8.57 -0.07
C GLY A 263 4.25 -7.33 0.64
N THR A 264 4.81 -7.46 1.84
CA THR A 264 5.12 -6.33 2.72
C THR A 264 6.57 -6.29 3.19
N ARG A 265 7.26 -7.44 3.32
CA ARG A 265 8.68 -7.47 3.66
C ARG A 265 9.50 -7.11 2.43
N VAL A 266 10.44 -6.19 2.63
CA VAL A 266 11.31 -5.70 1.56
C VAL A 266 12.78 -5.89 1.94
N PRO A 267 13.68 -6.17 0.97
CA PRO A 267 15.10 -6.08 1.23
C PRO A 267 15.50 -4.63 1.47
N LEU A 268 16.26 -4.37 2.52
CA LEU A 268 16.86 -3.06 2.80
C LEU A 268 18.37 -3.22 3.01
N ILE A 269 19.14 -2.47 2.24
CA ILE A 269 20.60 -2.36 2.34
C ILE A 269 20.94 -0.88 2.51
N ILE A 270 21.80 -0.55 3.48
CA ILE A 270 22.25 0.83 3.70
C ILE A 270 23.77 0.85 3.80
N ARG A 271 24.43 1.56 2.88
CA ARG A 271 25.88 1.75 2.89
C ARG A 271 26.25 3.10 3.47
N PHE A 272 27.17 3.07 4.42
CA PHE A 272 27.75 4.24 5.08
C PHE A 272 29.22 4.33 4.66
N PRO A 273 29.66 5.40 3.97
CA PRO A 273 31.08 5.59 3.70
C PRO A 273 31.83 5.85 5.02
N GLU A 274 33.16 5.69 5.02
CA GLU A 274 33.98 5.75 6.24
C GLU A 274 33.70 7.01 7.08
N ARG A 275 33.55 8.17 6.42
CA ARG A 275 33.18 9.45 7.04
C ARG A 275 31.94 9.38 7.93
N TYR A 276 30.96 8.57 7.54
CA TYR A 276 29.66 8.43 8.21
C TYR A 276 29.48 7.09 8.90
N ARG A 277 30.56 6.32 9.10
CA ARG A 277 30.53 5.01 9.77
C ARG A 277 29.92 5.07 11.18
N HIS A 278 30.13 6.18 11.89
CA HIS A 278 29.55 6.42 13.21
C HIS A 278 28.00 6.52 13.22
N LEU A 279 27.37 6.66 12.05
CA LEU A 279 25.90 6.67 11.90
C LEU A 279 25.32 5.26 11.66
N ALA A 280 26.17 4.28 11.35
CA ALA A 280 25.76 2.91 11.09
C ALA A 280 25.47 2.16 12.41
N PRO A 281 24.42 1.33 12.46
CA PRO A 281 24.13 0.51 13.64
C PRO A 281 25.02 -0.75 13.75
N ALA A 282 25.77 -1.08 12.70
CA ALA A 282 26.66 -2.23 12.63
C ALA A 282 27.84 -1.92 11.69
N ALA A 283 28.89 -2.74 11.77
CA ALA A 283 30.01 -2.67 10.83
C ALA A 283 29.56 -3.04 9.40
N ALA A 284 30.37 -2.66 8.40
CA ALA A 284 30.17 -3.09 7.01
C ALA A 284 30.13 -4.63 6.91
N GLY A 285 29.22 -5.14 6.08
CA GLY A 285 28.86 -6.56 5.99
C GLY A 285 27.94 -7.05 7.12
N GLY A 286 27.61 -6.17 8.07
CA GLY A 286 26.77 -6.49 9.22
C GLY A 286 25.30 -6.72 8.86
N VAL A 287 24.62 -7.47 9.72
CA VAL A 287 23.20 -7.78 9.60
C VAL A 287 22.47 -7.22 10.82
N VAL A 288 21.38 -6.51 10.58
CA VAL A 288 20.49 -5.97 11.60
C VAL A 288 19.12 -6.58 11.42
N ASP A 289 18.52 -7.05 12.51
CA ASP A 289 17.20 -7.67 12.51
C ASP A 289 16.13 -6.85 13.25
N ARG A 290 16.43 -5.61 13.63
CA ARG A 290 15.43 -4.71 14.19
C ARG A 290 14.27 -4.52 13.20
N LEU A 291 13.08 -4.34 13.75
CA LEU A 291 11.93 -3.96 12.96
C LEU A 291 12.08 -2.54 12.41
N VAL A 292 11.93 -2.40 11.09
CA VAL A 292 11.91 -1.10 10.39
C VAL A 292 10.65 -1.04 9.52
N CYS A 293 9.98 0.11 9.50
CA CYS A 293 8.82 0.35 8.66
C CYS A 293 8.97 1.64 7.84
N PHE A 294 8.23 1.79 6.75
CA PHE A 294 8.39 2.96 5.86
C PHE A 294 8.12 4.31 6.53
N GLU A 295 7.27 4.37 7.54
CA GLU A 295 7.07 5.59 8.32
C GLU A 295 8.36 6.05 9.03
N ASP A 296 9.33 5.16 9.27
CA ASP A 296 10.62 5.47 9.89
C ASP A 296 11.61 6.18 8.95
N PHE A 297 11.42 6.07 7.64
CA PHE A 297 12.38 6.58 6.66
C PHE A 297 12.43 8.11 6.66
N PRO A 298 11.30 8.84 6.60
CA PRO A 298 11.31 10.31 6.67
C PRO A 298 12.00 10.88 7.91
N PRO A 299 11.64 10.51 9.15
CA PRO A 299 12.32 11.05 10.32
C PRO A 299 13.79 10.63 10.38
N THR A 300 14.15 9.45 9.85
CA THR A 300 15.55 9.03 9.72
C THR A 300 16.34 9.96 8.81
N VAL A 301 15.84 10.22 7.60
CA VAL A 301 16.52 11.08 6.63
C VAL A 301 16.61 12.53 7.13
N LEU A 302 15.55 13.06 7.73
CA LEU A 302 15.58 14.39 8.33
C LEU A 302 16.67 14.49 9.41
N ARG A 303 16.75 13.51 10.33
CA ARG A 303 17.78 13.54 11.39
C ARG A 303 19.20 13.36 10.85
N LEU A 304 19.41 12.55 9.81
CA LEU A 304 20.70 12.44 9.13
C LEU A 304 21.11 13.77 8.47
N ALA A 305 20.14 14.56 8.00
CA ALA A 305 20.36 15.90 7.45
C ALA A 305 20.47 17.02 8.51
N GLY A 306 20.39 16.67 9.80
CA GLY A 306 20.40 17.66 10.90
C GLY A 306 19.09 18.41 11.07
N VAL A 307 17.98 17.91 10.52
CA VAL A 307 16.63 18.51 10.59
C VAL A 307 15.78 17.76 11.61
N GLU A 308 15.07 18.48 12.47
CA GLU A 308 14.09 17.86 13.37
C GLU A 308 12.83 17.41 12.61
N PRO A 309 12.40 16.14 12.75
CA PRO A 309 11.14 15.69 12.19
C PRO A 309 9.96 16.46 12.79
N PRO A 310 8.98 16.91 11.98
CA PRO A 310 7.78 17.56 12.50
C PRO A 310 6.94 16.57 13.32
N GLY A 311 6.28 17.07 14.36
CA GLY A 311 5.58 16.23 15.36
C GLY A 311 4.39 15.42 14.87
N TYR A 312 3.95 15.60 13.61
CA TYR A 312 2.89 14.78 13.01
C TYR A 312 3.40 13.45 12.44
N MET A 313 4.71 13.30 12.22
CA MET A 313 5.29 12.05 11.71
C MET A 313 5.21 10.97 12.79
N THR A 314 4.71 9.79 12.43
CA THR A 314 4.45 8.70 13.39
C THR A 314 5.59 7.71 13.51
N GLY A 315 6.50 7.68 12.53
CA GLY A 315 7.68 6.83 12.56
C GLY A 315 8.78 7.36 13.48
N THR A 316 9.77 6.50 13.72
CA THR A 316 10.91 6.75 14.59
C THR A 316 12.20 6.61 13.80
N ALA A 317 13.11 7.58 13.92
CA ALA A 317 14.40 7.46 13.26
C ALA A 317 15.15 6.20 13.75
N PHE A 318 15.74 5.41 12.85
CA PHE A 318 16.40 4.14 13.20
C PHE A 318 17.92 4.14 12.96
N LEU A 319 18.49 5.28 12.56
CA LEU A 319 19.91 5.47 12.29
C LEU A 319 20.52 6.61 13.10
N GLY A 320 21.84 6.54 13.28
CA GLY A 320 22.63 7.57 13.95
C GLY A 320 22.45 7.62 15.48
N PRO A 321 23.17 8.52 16.16
CA PRO A 321 23.15 8.64 17.62
C PRO A 321 21.78 9.09 18.16
N ARG A 322 20.91 9.60 17.28
CA ARG A 322 19.54 10.04 17.59
C ARG A 322 18.50 9.03 17.11
N ALA A 323 18.87 7.77 16.89
CA ALA A 323 17.92 6.70 16.66
C ALA A 323 17.04 6.53 17.90
N GLY A 324 15.73 6.35 17.71
CA GLY A 324 14.83 5.99 18.80
C GLY A 324 14.86 4.50 19.11
N ALA A 325 14.11 4.13 20.16
CA ALA A 325 13.97 2.76 20.59
C ALA A 325 13.49 1.84 19.45
N GLU A 326 13.87 0.57 19.52
CA GLU A 326 13.36 -0.41 18.57
C GLU A 326 11.84 -0.58 18.75
N ARG A 327 11.12 -0.56 17.64
CA ARG A 327 9.68 -0.82 17.62
C ARG A 327 9.42 -2.30 17.90
N GLU A 328 8.40 -2.57 18.70
CA GLU A 328 7.92 -3.94 18.95
C GLU A 328 7.03 -4.44 17.81
N TYR A 329 6.32 -3.53 17.13
CA TYR A 329 5.31 -3.85 16.13
C TYR A 329 5.49 -3.05 14.82
N VAL A 330 5.17 -3.69 13.70
CA VAL A 330 4.93 -3.03 12.41
C VAL A 330 3.50 -3.28 11.96
N PHE A 331 2.90 -2.29 11.30
CA PHE A 331 1.53 -2.33 10.83
C PHE A 331 1.49 -2.21 9.31
N ALA A 332 0.54 -2.91 8.67
CA ALA A 332 0.35 -2.83 7.22
C ALA A 332 -1.13 -2.84 6.85
N THR A 333 -1.47 -2.14 5.77
CA THR A 333 -2.86 -1.93 5.33
C THR A 333 -3.08 -2.40 3.89
N ARG A 334 -4.27 -2.95 3.66
CA ARG A 334 -4.77 -3.38 2.35
C ARG A 334 -6.16 -2.81 2.18
N ASP A 335 -6.31 -1.96 1.18
CA ASP A 335 -7.50 -1.17 0.90
C ASP A 335 -7.83 -1.25 -0.60
N ARG A 336 -8.83 -0.50 -1.10
CA ARG A 336 -9.24 -0.55 -2.52
C ARG A 336 -8.04 -0.47 -3.48
N VAL A 337 -7.95 -1.43 -4.39
CA VAL A 337 -6.99 -1.46 -5.51
C VAL A 337 -7.76 -1.74 -6.77
N ASP A 338 -7.61 -0.89 -7.78
CA ASP A 338 -8.40 -0.95 -9.02
C ASP A 338 -9.91 -1.00 -8.70
N GLU A 339 -10.63 -1.95 -9.31
CA GLU A 339 -12.05 -2.25 -9.08
C GLU A 339 -12.33 -3.21 -7.89
N ASN A 340 -11.37 -3.45 -6.99
CA ASN A 340 -11.58 -4.34 -5.84
C ASN A 340 -11.70 -3.58 -4.52
N LEU A 341 -12.84 -3.72 -3.85
CA LEU A 341 -13.04 -3.23 -2.49
C LEU A 341 -12.46 -4.22 -1.48
N LEU A 342 -11.34 -3.84 -0.89
CA LEU A 342 -10.59 -4.61 0.08
C LEU A 342 -10.51 -3.82 1.39
N LEU A 343 -10.52 -4.52 2.52
CA LEU A 343 -10.21 -3.92 3.83
C LEU A 343 -9.63 -4.98 4.77
N SER A 344 -8.30 -5.00 4.86
CA SER A 344 -7.56 -5.85 5.80
C SER A 344 -6.49 -5.04 6.52
N ARG A 345 -6.18 -5.45 7.75
CA ARG A 345 -5.17 -4.82 8.60
C ARG A 345 -4.25 -5.88 9.20
N SER A 346 -2.97 -5.58 9.29
CA SER A 346 -1.96 -6.49 9.81
C SER A 346 -1.13 -5.82 10.89
N VAL A 347 -0.80 -6.58 11.93
CA VAL A 347 0.24 -6.25 12.91
C VAL A 347 1.20 -7.44 12.99
N ARG A 348 2.49 -7.12 13.08
CA ARG A 348 3.55 -8.12 13.19
C ARG A 348 4.57 -7.71 14.23
N ASP A 349 4.86 -8.60 15.16
CA ASP A 349 6.00 -8.49 16.07
C ASP A 349 7.21 -9.25 15.52
N ARG A 350 8.26 -9.51 16.30
CA ARG A 350 9.45 -10.23 15.83
C ARG A 350 9.21 -11.66 15.35
N ARG A 351 8.09 -12.31 15.66
CA ARG A 351 7.84 -13.70 15.29
C ARG A 351 6.47 -13.91 14.65
N TYR A 352 5.44 -13.30 15.21
CA TYR A 352 4.07 -13.55 14.82
C TYR A 352 3.52 -12.43 13.95
N ARG A 353 2.69 -12.82 12.99
CA ARG A 353 1.86 -11.89 12.21
C ARG A 353 0.39 -12.22 12.39
N TYR A 354 -0.39 -11.19 12.70
CA TYR A 354 -1.84 -11.25 12.77
C TYR A 354 -2.46 -10.40 11.66
N ILE A 355 -3.42 -10.95 10.93
CA ILE A 355 -4.19 -10.26 9.89
C ILE A 355 -5.68 -10.33 10.24
N ARG A 356 -6.36 -9.19 10.21
CA ARG A 356 -7.81 -9.07 10.31
C ARG A 356 -8.39 -8.70 8.95
N ASN A 357 -9.30 -9.52 8.44
CA ASN A 357 -10.04 -9.28 7.20
C ASN A 357 -11.47 -8.84 7.52
N TYR A 358 -11.85 -7.62 7.12
CA TYR A 358 -13.15 -7.03 7.42
C TYR A 358 -14.20 -7.26 6.32
N LEU A 359 -13.81 -7.89 5.21
CA LEU A 359 -14.71 -8.32 4.13
C LEU A 359 -14.58 -9.84 3.87
N PRO A 360 -14.82 -10.71 4.88
CA PRO A 360 -14.56 -12.14 4.76
C PRO A 360 -15.44 -12.87 3.74
N HIS A 361 -16.59 -12.28 3.37
CA HIS A 361 -17.47 -12.80 2.31
C HIS A 361 -16.88 -12.67 0.89
N ARG A 362 -15.77 -11.92 0.72
CA ARG A 362 -15.08 -11.78 -0.56
C ARG A 362 -14.08 -12.93 -0.79
N PRO A 363 -13.87 -13.36 -2.04
CA PRO A 363 -12.84 -14.35 -2.38
C PRO A 363 -11.44 -13.89 -1.99
N ARG A 364 -10.56 -14.84 -1.67
CA ARG A 364 -9.17 -14.54 -1.31
C ARG A 364 -8.41 -13.83 -2.44
N MET A 365 -8.60 -14.33 -3.67
CA MET A 365 -8.10 -13.71 -4.88
C MET A 365 -9.26 -13.21 -5.74
N GLU A 366 -9.74 -12.00 -5.43
CA GLU A 366 -10.75 -11.29 -6.21
C GLU A 366 -10.30 -11.01 -7.64
N HIS A 367 -11.21 -11.00 -8.61
CA HIS A 367 -10.92 -10.64 -10.00
C HIS A 367 -10.49 -9.18 -10.14
N SER A 368 -9.44 -8.91 -10.92
CA SER A 368 -8.94 -7.55 -11.21
C SER A 368 -8.46 -7.48 -12.64
N THR A 369 -9.02 -6.60 -13.44
CA THR A 369 -8.73 -6.45 -14.88
C THR A 369 -7.24 -6.26 -15.13
N TYR A 370 -6.57 -5.43 -14.32
CA TYR A 370 -5.14 -5.18 -14.45
C TYR A 370 -4.27 -6.41 -14.16
N SER A 371 -4.60 -7.20 -13.14
CA SER A 371 -3.75 -8.32 -12.71
C SER A 371 -4.11 -9.65 -13.36
N GLU A 372 -5.33 -9.81 -13.89
CA GLU A 372 -5.80 -11.03 -14.56
C GLU A 372 -5.09 -11.32 -15.89
N VAL A 373 -4.36 -10.36 -16.46
CA VAL A 373 -3.50 -10.61 -17.61
C VAL A 373 -2.16 -11.27 -17.25
N GLY A 374 -1.80 -11.34 -15.96
CA GLY A 374 -0.55 -11.93 -15.50
C GLY A 374 -0.50 -13.45 -15.69
N HIS A 375 0.64 -13.96 -16.18
CA HIS A 375 0.82 -15.37 -16.57
C HIS A 375 0.51 -16.36 -15.45
N VAL A 376 1.13 -16.21 -14.27
CA VAL A 376 0.89 -17.09 -13.10
C VAL A 376 -0.57 -17.06 -12.66
N ARG A 377 -1.21 -15.89 -12.70
CA ARG A 377 -2.61 -15.75 -12.29
C ARG A 377 -3.57 -16.44 -13.25
N ARG A 378 -3.35 -16.30 -14.56
CA ARG A 378 -4.11 -17.02 -15.58
C ARG A 378 -3.97 -18.52 -15.43
N GLU A 379 -2.78 -19.00 -15.11
CA GLU A 379 -2.53 -20.41 -14.90
C GLU A 379 -3.23 -20.95 -13.66
N LEU A 380 -3.19 -20.23 -12.53
CA LEU A 380 -3.97 -20.54 -11.34
C LEU A 380 -5.47 -20.60 -11.66
N ARG A 381 -6.01 -19.63 -12.40
CA ARG A 381 -7.43 -19.59 -12.82
C ARG A 381 -7.79 -20.80 -13.69
N ARG A 382 -6.94 -21.13 -14.67
CA ARG A 382 -7.14 -22.28 -15.58
C ARG A 382 -7.16 -23.59 -14.80
N LEU A 383 -6.14 -23.85 -13.99
CA LEU A 383 -6.04 -25.08 -13.20
C LEU A 383 -7.14 -25.19 -12.15
N HIS A 384 -7.60 -24.08 -11.58
CA HIS A 384 -8.76 -24.07 -10.69
C HIS A 384 -10.03 -24.49 -11.42
N ALA A 385 -10.29 -23.94 -12.62
CA ALA A 385 -11.44 -24.31 -13.44
C ALA A 385 -11.39 -25.79 -13.87
N GLU A 386 -10.19 -26.36 -14.01
CA GLU A 386 -9.98 -27.78 -14.30
C GLU A 386 -10.01 -28.68 -13.04
N GLY A 387 -10.18 -28.12 -11.84
CA GLY A 387 -10.17 -28.88 -10.58
C GLY A 387 -8.81 -29.47 -10.21
N LYS A 388 -7.71 -28.92 -10.75
CA LYS A 388 -6.35 -29.48 -10.62
C LYS A 388 -5.51 -28.90 -9.48
N LEU A 389 -5.88 -27.75 -8.93
CA LEU A 389 -5.15 -27.14 -7.81
C LEU A 389 -5.34 -27.95 -6.52
N LYS A 390 -4.28 -28.07 -5.71
CA LYS A 390 -4.30 -28.80 -4.45
C LYS A 390 -3.70 -27.97 -3.31
N GLY A 391 -4.02 -28.34 -2.06
CA GLY A 391 -3.43 -27.73 -0.86
C GLY A 391 -3.46 -26.20 -0.86
N HIS A 392 -2.29 -25.57 -0.70
CA HIS A 392 -2.17 -24.12 -0.63
C HIS A 392 -2.41 -23.39 -1.96
N GLU A 393 -2.28 -24.08 -3.10
CA GLU A 393 -2.65 -23.50 -4.40
C GLU A 393 -4.17 -23.31 -4.48
N ALA A 394 -4.94 -24.33 -4.07
CA ALA A 394 -6.40 -24.28 -4.04
C ALA A 394 -6.89 -23.25 -3.01
N TRP A 395 -6.16 -23.11 -1.90
CA TRP A 395 -6.45 -22.11 -0.87
C TRP A 395 -6.41 -20.68 -1.41
N LEU A 396 -5.52 -20.34 -2.35
CA LEU A 396 -5.49 -19.01 -3.00
C LEU A 396 -6.78 -18.67 -3.74
N MET A 397 -7.49 -19.71 -4.21
CA MET A 397 -8.71 -19.61 -4.99
C MET A 397 -9.98 -19.71 -4.13
N ALA A 398 -9.85 -19.80 -2.82
CA ALA A 398 -11.00 -19.96 -1.94
C ALA A 398 -12.02 -18.81 -2.12
N PRO A 399 -13.33 -19.14 -2.18
CA PRO A 399 -14.39 -18.18 -2.48
C PRO A 399 -14.65 -17.19 -1.34
N GLN A 400 -14.05 -17.42 -0.17
CA GLN A 400 -14.16 -16.59 1.02
C GLN A 400 -12.80 -16.45 1.69
N THR A 401 -12.64 -15.36 2.44
CA THR A 401 -11.43 -15.06 3.19
C THR A 401 -11.68 -15.29 4.68
N PRO A 402 -10.80 -16.00 5.42
CA PRO A 402 -10.92 -16.14 6.86
C PRO A 402 -11.00 -14.76 7.55
N PRO A 403 -11.92 -14.57 8.51
CA PRO A 403 -12.03 -13.31 9.23
C PRO A 403 -10.75 -12.90 9.95
N GLU A 404 -10.00 -13.89 10.47
CA GLU A 404 -8.75 -13.71 11.22
C GLU A 404 -7.70 -14.71 10.74
N GLU A 405 -6.44 -14.25 10.68
CA GLU A 405 -5.28 -15.06 10.34
C GLU A 405 -4.15 -14.80 11.33
N LEU A 406 -3.50 -15.85 11.83
CA LEU A 406 -2.31 -15.76 12.69
C LEU A 406 -1.24 -16.71 12.16
N TYR A 407 -0.02 -16.22 11.97
CA TYR A 407 1.10 -17.00 11.45
C TYR A 407 2.32 -16.88 12.36
N ASP A 408 3.02 -17.98 12.58
CA ASP A 408 4.32 -18.05 13.25
C ASP A 408 5.42 -18.05 12.19
N LEU A 409 6.09 -16.91 11.98
CA LEU A 409 7.02 -16.73 10.88
C LEU A 409 8.36 -17.46 11.06
N ASP A 410 8.67 -17.87 12.29
CA ASP A 410 9.88 -18.66 12.55
C ASP A 410 9.66 -20.13 12.15
N ALA A 411 8.45 -20.67 12.37
CA ALA A 411 8.09 -22.04 12.01
C ALA A 411 7.50 -22.17 10.59
N ASP A 412 6.85 -21.11 10.10
CA ASP A 412 6.10 -21.08 8.84
C ASP A 412 6.40 -19.78 8.08
N PRO A 413 7.60 -19.66 7.47
CA PRO A 413 8.02 -18.44 6.77
C PRO A 413 7.22 -18.12 5.50
N HIS A 414 6.41 -19.07 5.02
CA HIS A 414 5.52 -18.90 3.88
C HIS A 414 4.07 -18.60 4.26
N GLU A 415 3.77 -18.55 5.57
CA GLU A 415 2.44 -18.23 6.11
C GLU A 415 1.35 -19.12 5.52
N LEU A 416 1.58 -20.43 5.58
CA LEU A 416 0.71 -21.48 5.05
C LEU A 416 -0.33 -21.95 6.07
N ASN A 417 0.02 -21.93 7.35
CA ASN A 417 -0.74 -22.52 8.44
C ASN A 417 -1.38 -21.43 9.30
N ASN A 418 -2.67 -21.18 9.10
CA ASN A 418 -3.40 -20.20 9.91
C ASN A 418 -3.69 -20.76 11.32
N LEU A 419 -3.05 -20.16 12.33
CA LEU A 419 -3.13 -20.52 13.74
C LEU A 419 -4.26 -19.80 14.50
N ALA A 420 -5.11 -19.00 13.84
CA ALA A 420 -6.13 -18.20 14.51
C ALA A 420 -7.14 -19.05 15.31
N ALA A 421 -7.37 -20.30 14.91
CA ALA A 421 -8.23 -21.24 15.64
C ALA A 421 -7.46 -22.09 16.68
N SER A 422 -6.14 -21.97 16.77
CA SER A 422 -5.30 -22.81 17.63
C SER A 422 -5.46 -22.42 19.11
N PRO A 423 -5.90 -23.34 19.99
CA PRO A 423 -6.00 -23.05 21.43
C PRO A 423 -4.65 -22.66 22.06
N ALA A 424 -3.56 -23.28 21.59
CA ALA A 424 -2.20 -23.00 22.08
C ALA A 424 -1.72 -21.57 21.78
N HIS A 425 -2.29 -20.92 20.76
CA HIS A 425 -1.89 -19.58 20.33
C HIS A 425 -2.89 -18.49 20.72
N ARG A 426 -3.90 -18.82 21.54
CA ARG A 426 -4.97 -17.88 21.92
C ARG A 426 -4.44 -16.60 22.56
N GLN A 427 -3.47 -16.71 23.47
CA GLN A 427 -2.87 -15.54 24.13
C GLN A 427 -2.14 -14.62 23.13
N THR A 428 -1.39 -15.21 22.19
CA THR A 428 -0.71 -14.46 21.12
C THR A 428 -1.72 -13.77 20.21
N LEU A 429 -2.77 -14.48 19.80
CA LEU A 429 -3.86 -13.93 18.98
C LEU A 429 -4.51 -12.73 19.67
N GLU A 430 -4.88 -12.86 20.95
CA GLU A 430 -5.56 -11.81 21.71
C GLU A 430 -4.68 -10.58 21.91
N ARG A 431 -3.38 -10.77 22.22
CA ARG A 431 -2.40 -9.69 22.31
C ARG A 431 -2.32 -8.91 20.99
N LEU A 432 -2.05 -9.60 19.87
CA LEU A 432 -1.91 -8.94 18.57
C LEU A 432 -3.22 -8.32 18.08
N ARG A 433 -4.37 -8.94 18.36
CA ARG A 433 -5.69 -8.36 18.08
C ARG A 433 -5.87 -7.04 18.82
N LYS A 434 -5.52 -6.99 20.11
CA LYS A 434 -5.59 -5.77 20.93
C LYS A 434 -4.66 -4.68 20.38
N GLU A 435 -3.42 -5.03 20.04
CA GLU A 435 -2.45 -4.09 19.46
C GLU A 435 -2.92 -3.51 18.12
N LEU A 436 -3.50 -4.35 17.25
CA LEU A 436 -4.05 -3.90 15.98
C LEU A 436 -5.23 -2.94 16.18
N ARG A 437 -6.15 -3.28 17.08
CA ARG A 437 -7.30 -2.42 17.41
C ARG A 437 -6.84 -1.08 17.96
N GLN A 438 -5.91 -1.08 18.91
CA GLN A 438 -5.35 0.16 19.46
C GLN A 438 -4.64 1.00 18.39
N TRP A 439 -4.00 0.36 17.41
CA TRP A 439 -3.38 1.06 16.29
C TRP A 439 -4.41 1.75 15.39
N ILE A 440 -5.47 1.04 15.02
CA ILE A 440 -6.57 1.60 14.22
C ILE A 440 -7.18 2.83 14.91
N LEU A 441 -7.41 2.74 16.23
CA LEU A 441 -8.00 3.84 17.01
C LEU A 441 -7.06 5.04 17.12
N ARG A 442 -5.77 4.81 17.42
CA ARG A 442 -4.80 5.91 17.63
C ARG A 442 -4.43 6.63 16.34
N THR A 443 -4.38 5.92 15.21
CA THR A 443 -4.11 6.52 13.90
C THR A 443 -5.36 7.08 13.23
N ARG A 444 -6.55 6.83 13.80
CA ARG A 444 -7.85 7.20 13.23
C ARG A 444 -7.95 6.73 11.78
N ASP A 445 -7.85 5.43 11.58
CA ASP A 445 -7.84 4.80 10.25
C ASP A 445 -9.10 5.15 9.44
N ALA A 446 -8.96 6.04 8.46
CA ALA A 446 -10.08 6.59 7.70
C ALA A 446 -10.77 5.57 6.78
N ALA A 447 -10.18 4.39 6.55
CA ALA A 447 -10.80 3.40 5.65
C ALA A 447 -12.03 2.73 6.25
N PHE A 448 -12.24 2.88 7.56
CA PHE A 448 -13.47 2.41 8.20
C PHE A 448 -14.67 3.30 7.85
N LEU A 449 -14.47 4.46 7.22
CA LEU A 449 -15.50 5.17 6.49
C LEU A 449 -15.59 4.59 5.06
N PRO A 450 -16.79 4.31 4.53
CA PRO A 450 -16.97 4.11 3.10
C PRO A 450 -16.30 5.24 2.29
N GLU A 451 -15.73 4.94 1.12
CA GLU A 451 -14.90 5.91 0.37
C GLU A 451 -15.65 7.22 0.06
N ASP A 452 -16.96 7.14 -0.24
CA ASP A 452 -17.82 8.30 -0.47
C ASP A 452 -18.04 9.12 0.81
N GLU A 453 -18.27 8.47 1.95
CA GLU A 453 -18.37 9.09 3.27
C GLU A 453 -17.05 9.77 3.68
N MET A 454 -15.92 9.10 3.46
CA MET A 454 -14.60 9.64 3.76
C MET A 454 -14.37 10.96 3.00
N VAL A 455 -14.58 10.95 1.69
CA VAL A 455 -14.38 12.13 0.84
C VAL A 455 -15.36 13.24 1.23
N ARG A 456 -16.65 12.93 1.35
CA ARG A 456 -17.70 13.90 1.67
C ARG A 456 -17.50 14.56 3.03
N ARG A 457 -17.14 13.77 4.06
CA ARG A 457 -16.90 14.31 5.40
C ARG A 457 -15.68 15.22 5.43
N SER A 458 -14.64 14.83 4.71
CA SER A 458 -13.34 15.51 4.69
C SER A 458 -13.31 16.76 3.82
N ALA A 459 -14.20 16.87 2.82
CA ALA A 459 -14.18 17.95 1.84
C ALA A 459 -14.26 19.36 2.48
N PRO A 460 -13.48 20.34 1.98
CA PRO A 460 -12.49 20.24 0.89
C PRO A 460 -11.07 19.80 1.36
N GLY A 461 -10.93 19.31 2.60
CA GLY A 461 -9.66 18.95 3.23
C GLY A 461 -9.39 17.45 3.27
N ASN A 462 -8.77 17.00 4.36
CA ASN A 462 -8.25 15.65 4.57
C ASN A 462 -8.88 15.00 5.82
N PRO A 463 -9.13 13.67 5.84
CA PRO A 463 -9.70 12.98 7.01
C PRO A 463 -8.85 13.11 8.27
N TYR A 464 -7.54 13.31 8.15
CA TYR A 464 -6.65 13.57 9.28
C TYR A 464 -7.10 14.78 10.09
N ASP A 465 -7.61 15.81 9.42
CA ASP A 465 -8.02 17.08 10.01
C ASP A 465 -9.47 17.05 10.53
N LEU A 466 -10.17 15.91 10.41
CA LEU A 466 -11.56 15.82 10.85
C LEU A 466 -11.70 15.92 12.37
N PRO A 467 -12.66 16.71 12.88
CA PRO A 467 -13.06 16.66 14.27
C PRO A 467 -13.49 15.24 14.73
N ARG A 468 -13.36 14.94 16.02
CA ARG A 468 -13.66 13.60 16.58
C ARG A 468 -15.14 13.23 16.47
N ASP A 469 -16.03 14.19 16.59
CA ASP A 469 -17.48 14.04 16.45
C ASP A 469 -17.91 13.74 15.00
N ARG A 470 -17.20 14.28 14.00
CA ARG A 470 -17.44 13.99 12.58
C ARG A 470 -16.84 12.66 12.11
N PHE A 471 -15.92 12.11 12.89
CA PHE A 471 -15.30 10.80 12.63
C PHE A 471 -15.15 9.99 13.94
N PRO A 472 -16.26 9.40 14.44
CA PRO A 472 -16.30 8.63 15.68
C PRO A 472 -15.75 7.21 15.47
N ILE A 473 -14.44 7.10 15.17
CA ILE A 473 -13.77 5.86 14.75
C ILE A 473 -14.02 4.68 15.71
N GLU A 474 -14.08 4.89 17.02
CA GLU A 474 -14.32 3.79 17.96
C GLU A 474 -15.70 3.16 17.79
N ARG A 475 -16.74 3.98 17.61
CA ARG A 475 -18.10 3.49 17.37
C ARG A 475 -18.19 2.75 16.04
N ILE A 476 -17.55 3.28 15.00
CA ILE A 476 -17.51 2.68 13.67
C ILE A 476 -16.75 1.34 13.71
N LEU A 477 -15.61 1.30 14.40
CA LEU A 477 -14.79 0.09 14.53
C LEU A 477 -15.51 -1.01 15.32
N ASN A 478 -16.27 -0.65 16.36
CA ASN A 478 -17.09 -1.63 17.09
C ASN A 478 -18.09 -2.33 16.17
N ALA A 479 -18.74 -1.60 15.26
CA ALA A 479 -19.62 -2.19 14.25
C ALA A 479 -18.84 -3.07 13.26
N ALA A 480 -17.71 -2.58 12.74
CA ALA A 480 -16.87 -3.31 11.79
C ALA A 480 -16.31 -4.62 12.36
N GLU A 481 -16.00 -4.66 13.65
CA GLU A 481 -15.44 -5.85 14.30
C GLU A 481 -16.44 -7.01 14.46
N LEU A 482 -17.75 -6.74 14.35
CA LEU A 482 -18.80 -7.77 14.32
C LEU A 482 -18.76 -8.62 13.03
N VAL A 483 -18.20 -8.09 11.95
CA VAL A 483 -18.21 -8.77 10.64
C VAL A 483 -17.42 -10.09 10.70
N GLY A 484 -18.06 -11.20 10.35
CA GLY A 484 -17.41 -12.52 10.39
C GLY A 484 -17.21 -13.09 11.80
N ARG A 485 -17.92 -12.58 12.82
CA ARG A 485 -17.97 -13.15 14.18
C ARG A 485 -19.09 -14.18 14.38
N GLY A 486 -19.87 -14.46 13.33
CA GLY A 486 -20.96 -15.43 13.36
C GLY A 486 -22.30 -14.84 13.81
N ALA A 487 -23.36 -15.66 13.71
CA ALA A 487 -24.74 -15.21 13.90
C ALA A 487 -25.13 -14.89 15.35
N SER A 488 -24.29 -15.20 16.35
CA SER A 488 -24.50 -14.74 17.74
C SER A 488 -24.60 -13.21 17.86
N HIS A 489 -24.13 -12.46 16.87
CA HIS A 489 -24.22 -11.00 16.82
C HIS A 489 -25.40 -10.47 15.99
N MET A 490 -26.32 -11.33 15.53
CA MET A 490 -27.46 -10.93 14.68
C MET A 490 -28.30 -9.80 15.30
N ALA A 491 -28.67 -9.93 16.57
CA ALA A 491 -29.49 -8.93 17.26
C ALA A 491 -28.81 -7.54 17.30
N GLU A 492 -27.49 -7.51 17.53
CA GLU A 492 -26.71 -6.28 17.55
C GLU A 492 -26.62 -5.67 16.15
N LEU A 493 -26.31 -6.48 15.12
CA LEU A 493 -26.28 -6.00 13.72
C LEU A 493 -27.61 -5.36 13.30
N ARG A 494 -28.75 -5.96 13.66
CA ARG A 494 -30.08 -5.40 13.38
C ARG A 494 -30.30 -4.07 14.11
N ARG A 495 -29.89 -3.98 15.38
CA ARG A 495 -29.98 -2.75 16.18
C ARG A 495 -29.19 -1.60 15.57
N LEU A 496 -28.02 -1.88 14.99
CA LEU A 496 -27.12 -0.86 14.43
C LEU A 496 -27.71 -0.12 13.21
N PHE A 497 -28.73 -0.64 12.51
CA PHE A 497 -29.45 0.12 11.48
C PHE A 497 -30.18 1.36 12.01
N GLY A 498 -30.38 1.47 13.33
CA GLY A 498 -30.92 2.66 13.98
C GLY A 498 -29.88 3.71 14.36
N ASP A 499 -28.58 3.47 14.13
CA ASP A 499 -27.53 4.42 14.52
C ASP A 499 -27.57 5.69 13.65
N PRO A 500 -27.37 6.90 14.20
CA PRO A 500 -27.36 8.13 13.42
C PRO A 500 -26.21 8.21 12.40
N ASP A 501 -25.08 7.54 12.64
CA ASP A 501 -23.92 7.60 11.75
C ASP A 501 -24.05 6.56 10.61
N PRO A 502 -24.05 6.99 9.32
CA PRO A 502 -24.18 6.07 8.19
C PRO A 502 -23.02 5.06 8.08
N ALA A 503 -21.82 5.36 8.59
CA ALA A 503 -20.73 4.40 8.58
C ALA A 503 -21.00 3.21 9.53
N VAL A 504 -21.71 3.44 10.64
CA VAL A 504 -22.16 2.36 11.54
C VAL A 504 -23.21 1.49 10.84
N ARG A 505 -24.19 2.11 10.19
CA ARG A 505 -25.23 1.39 9.43
C ARG A 505 -24.65 0.61 8.24
N TYR A 506 -23.63 1.17 7.59
CA TYR A 506 -22.87 0.48 6.53
C TYR A 506 -22.25 -0.81 7.06
N TRP A 507 -21.54 -0.76 8.19
CA TRP A 507 -20.92 -1.95 8.79
C TRP A 507 -21.94 -2.98 9.27
N ALA A 508 -23.13 -2.53 9.70
CA ALA A 508 -24.24 -3.44 9.99
C ALA A 508 -24.66 -4.25 8.75
N ALA A 509 -24.85 -3.57 7.61
CA ALA A 509 -25.19 -4.23 6.35
C ALA A 509 -24.08 -5.18 5.86
N VAL A 510 -22.81 -4.75 5.92
CA VAL A 510 -21.66 -5.60 5.60
C VAL A 510 -21.57 -6.83 6.51
N GLY A 511 -21.87 -6.66 7.80
CA GLY A 511 -21.96 -7.74 8.77
C GLY A 511 -23.01 -8.78 8.38
N LEU A 512 -24.20 -8.33 7.97
CA LEU A 512 -25.24 -9.21 7.46
C LEU A 512 -24.83 -9.93 6.17
N THR A 513 -24.22 -9.24 5.20
CA THR A 513 -23.66 -9.89 3.99
C THR A 513 -22.69 -11.01 4.37
N ALA A 514 -21.85 -10.81 5.39
CA ALA A 514 -20.91 -11.82 5.86
C ALA A 514 -21.56 -13.03 6.57
N LEU A 515 -22.82 -12.93 7.01
CA LEU A 515 -23.58 -14.06 7.56
C LEU A 515 -24.26 -14.91 6.47
N GLY A 516 -24.22 -14.48 5.21
CA GLY A 516 -24.81 -15.20 4.09
C GLY A 516 -26.31 -15.46 4.30
N ALA A 517 -26.73 -16.73 4.20
CA ALA A 517 -28.13 -17.13 4.27
C ALA A 517 -28.82 -16.82 5.61
N GLN A 518 -28.05 -16.63 6.71
CA GLN A 518 -28.61 -16.30 8.02
C GLN A 518 -29.14 -14.86 8.05
N ALA A 519 -28.72 -13.99 7.13
CA ALA A 519 -29.22 -12.61 7.05
C ALA A 519 -30.71 -12.51 6.67
N LYS A 520 -31.37 -13.63 6.30
CA LYS A 520 -32.83 -13.69 6.13
C LYS A 520 -33.62 -13.18 7.35
N GLU A 521 -33.07 -13.33 8.55
CA GLU A 521 -33.69 -12.82 9.79
C GLU A 521 -33.75 -11.29 9.88
N ALA A 522 -32.96 -10.59 9.05
CA ALA A 522 -32.84 -9.14 9.01
C ALA A 522 -33.40 -8.51 7.71
N LEU A 523 -34.23 -9.26 6.96
CA LEU A 523 -34.87 -8.74 5.74
C LEU A 523 -35.67 -7.44 5.95
N PRO A 524 -36.43 -7.25 7.05
CA PRO A 524 -37.13 -5.99 7.30
C PRO A 524 -36.17 -4.79 7.36
N GLU A 525 -35.05 -4.94 8.06
CA GLU A 525 -34.02 -3.92 8.20
C GLU A 525 -33.33 -3.65 6.86
N LEU A 526 -32.99 -4.71 6.10
CA LEU A 526 -32.37 -4.59 4.77
C LEU A 526 -33.28 -3.87 3.76
N ARG A 527 -34.58 -4.21 3.71
CA ARG A 527 -35.54 -3.53 2.84
C ARG A 527 -35.73 -2.07 3.20
N LYS A 528 -35.59 -1.69 4.47
CA LYS A 528 -35.57 -0.28 4.87
C LYS A 528 -34.26 0.40 4.45
N ALA A 529 -33.13 -0.29 4.63
CA ALA A 529 -31.79 0.26 4.42
C ALA A 529 -31.42 0.47 2.94
N ILE A 530 -32.05 -0.24 1.99
CA ILE A 530 -31.90 0.08 0.57
C ILE A 530 -32.45 1.47 0.18
N HIS A 531 -33.17 2.13 1.08
CA HIS A 531 -33.63 3.52 0.93
C HIS A 531 -32.92 4.50 1.88
N ASP A 532 -31.80 4.09 2.49
CA ASP A 532 -31.01 4.96 3.38
C ASP A 532 -30.53 6.24 2.66
N PRO A 533 -30.46 7.40 3.34
CA PRO A 533 -29.91 8.62 2.74
C PRO A 533 -28.47 8.46 2.21
N ALA A 534 -27.65 7.63 2.87
CA ALA A 534 -26.27 7.38 2.47
C ALA A 534 -26.18 6.31 1.36
N PRO A 535 -25.60 6.61 0.18
CA PRO A 535 -25.49 5.66 -0.91
C PRO A 535 -24.74 4.37 -0.55
N SER A 536 -23.67 4.47 0.23
CA SER A 536 -22.89 3.30 0.66
C SER A 536 -23.70 2.33 1.52
N VAL A 537 -24.62 2.84 2.36
CA VAL A 537 -25.55 2.00 3.14
C VAL A 537 -26.55 1.30 2.21
N ARG A 538 -27.14 2.04 1.25
CA ARG A 538 -28.06 1.44 0.26
C ARG A 538 -27.41 0.29 -0.51
N ILE A 539 -26.19 0.50 -1.00
CA ILE A 539 -25.46 -0.50 -1.80
C ILE A 539 -25.10 -1.72 -0.96
N ALA A 540 -24.60 -1.54 0.26
CA ALA A 540 -24.26 -2.64 1.16
C ALA A 540 -25.51 -3.45 1.57
N ALA A 541 -26.63 -2.77 1.83
CA ALA A 541 -27.90 -3.42 2.13
C ALA A 541 -28.46 -4.18 0.92
N ALA A 542 -28.36 -3.60 -0.28
CA ALA A 542 -28.79 -4.24 -1.53
C ALA A 542 -28.02 -5.54 -1.79
N GLU A 543 -26.71 -5.57 -1.50
CA GLU A 543 -25.92 -6.79 -1.62
C GLU A 543 -26.44 -7.92 -0.70
N ALA A 544 -26.63 -7.64 0.59
CA ALA A 544 -27.19 -8.60 1.54
C ALA A 544 -28.61 -9.04 1.12
N LEU A 545 -29.44 -8.12 0.65
CA LEU A 545 -30.82 -8.36 0.25
C LEU A 545 -30.90 -9.28 -1.00
N ALA A 546 -30.08 -9.02 -2.02
CA ALA A 546 -30.01 -9.83 -3.24
C ALA A 546 -29.49 -11.26 -2.99
N GLN A 547 -28.72 -11.47 -1.92
CA GLN A 547 -28.27 -12.80 -1.51
C GLN A 547 -29.37 -13.60 -0.79
N ASN A 548 -30.43 -12.92 -0.30
CA ASN A 548 -31.40 -13.48 0.64
C ASN A 548 -32.87 -13.39 0.18
N GLY A 549 -33.12 -13.18 -1.12
CA GLY A 549 -34.47 -13.28 -1.72
C GLY A 549 -35.19 -11.95 -1.98
N GLY A 550 -34.47 -10.82 -2.01
CA GLY A 550 -34.99 -9.52 -2.45
C GLY A 550 -34.24 -8.97 -3.66
N GLU A 551 -33.96 -9.83 -4.65
CA GLU A 551 -33.18 -9.49 -5.83
C GLU A 551 -33.74 -8.30 -6.61
N THR A 552 -35.07 -8.22 -6.77
CA THR A 552 -35.70 -7.15 -7.56
C THR A 552 -35.47 -5.78 -6.93
N GLU A 553 -35.80 -5.63 -5.64
CA GLU A 553 -35.62 -4.36 -4.91
C GLU A 553 -34.14 -3.97 -4.82
N ALA A 554 -33.26 -4.97 -4.64
CA ALA A 554 -31.81 -4.74 -4.59
C ALA A 554 -31.24 -4.26 -5.93
N LEU A 555 -31.65 -4.87 -7.06
CA LEU A 555 -31.17 -4.48 -8.39
C LEU A 555 -31.65 -3.10 -8.81
N GLU A 556 -32.84 -2.69 -8.37
CA GLU A 556 -33.33 -1.31 -8.55
C GLU A 556 -32.43 -0.32 -7.82
N ALA A 557 -32.17 -0.54 -6.52
CA ALA A 557 -31.29 0.32 -5.72
C ALA A 557 -29.85 0.38 -6.27
N LEU A 558 -29.31 -0.75 -6.76
CA LEU A 558 -28.00 -0.80 -7.42
C LEU A 558 -28.01 -0.07 -8.77
N GLY A 559 -29.09 -0.20 -9.55
CA GLY A 559 -29.29 0.49 -10.82
C GLY A 559 -29.31 2.00 -10.66
N GLU A 560 -29.97 2.51 -9.62
CA GLU A 560 -29.95 3.93 -9.25
C GLU A 560 -28.56 4.40 -8.82
N ALA A 561 -27.90 3.64 -7.94
CA ALA A 561 -26.55 3.96 -7.46
C ALA A 561 -25.52 4.02 -8.59
N LEU A 562 -25.66 3.19 -9.63
CA LEU A 562 -24.84 3.24 -10.84
C LEU A 562 -24.95 4.56 -11.61
N GLN A 563 -26.06 5.30 -11.47
CA GLN A 563 -26.27 6.59 -12.13
C GLN A 563 -25.77 7.77 -11.30
N SER A 564 -25.15 7.52 -10.14
CA SER A 564 -24.56 8.57 -9.30
C SER A 564 -23.51 9.38 -10.07
N SER A 565 -23.51 10.70 -9.87
CA SER A 565 -22.43 11.56 -10.35
C SER A 565 -21.12 11.32 -9.61
N ASP A 566 -21.17 10.81 -8.38
CA ASP A 566 -20.00 10.33 -7.66
C ASP A 566 -19.60 8.93 -8.19
N SER A 567 -18.48 8.86 -8.89
CA SER A 567 -17.96 7.64 -9.50
C SER A 567 -17.57 6.56 -8.48
N ARG A 568 -17.32 6.90 -7.21
CA ARG A 568 -17.06 5.94 -6.12
C ARG A 568 -18.31 5.15 -5.77
N VAL A 569 -19.44 5.85 -5.71
CA VAL A 569 -20.77 5.25 -5.46
C VAL A 569 -21.13 4.32 -6.62
N ALA A 570 -20.96 4.78 -7.85
CA ALA A 570 -21.20 3.96 -9.04
C ALA A 570 -20.26 2.73 -9.10
N LEU A 571 -18.98 2.89 -8.78
CA LEU A 571 -18.02 1.79 -8.70
C LEU A 571 -18.42 0.76 -7.64
N GLN A 572 -18.80 1.20 -6.44
CA GLN A 572 -19.26 0.28 -5.40
C GLN A 572 -20.48 -0.53 -5.85
N ALA A 573 -21.45 0.08 -6.53
CA ALA A 573 -22.61 -0.62 -7.08
C ALA A 573 -22.20 -1.62 -8.19
N ALA A 574 -21.30 -1.22 -9.08
CA ALA A 574 -20.77 -2.09 -10.14
C ALA A 574 -20.07 -3.34 -9.57
N ILE A 575 -19.32 -3.18 -8.48
CA ILE A 575 -18.64 -4.28 -7.78
C ILE A 575 -19.65 -5.26 -7.19
N VAL A 576 -20.73 -4.77 -6.56
CA VAL A 576 -21.81 -5.65 -6.07
C VAL A 576 -22.43 -6.44 -7.23
N LEU A 577 -22.75 -5.78 -8.34
CA LEU A 577 -23.31 -6.44 -9.53
C LEU A 577 -22.37 -7.51 -10.11
N TRP A 578 -21.06 -7.27 -10.12
CA TRP A 578 -20.06 -8.28 -10.50
C TRP A 578 -20.17 -9.55 -9.64
N TYR A 579 -20.33 -9.38 -8.33
CA TYR A 579 -20.41 -10.50 -7.38
C TYR A 579 -21.79 -11.19 -7.36
N LEU A 580 -22.87 -10.49 -7.73
CA LEU A 580 -24.17 -11.12 -7.97
C LEU A 580 -24.17 -12.07 -9.18
N GLY A 581 -23.17 -11.95 -10.07
CA GLY A 581 -23.00 -12.87 -11.20
C GLY A 581 -24.24 -12.87 -12.10
N PRO A 582 -24.77 -14.04 -12.50
CA PRO A 582 -25.96 -14.12 -13.37
C PRO A 582 -27.19 -13.36 -12.84
N LYS A 583 -27.34 -13.22 -11.51
CA LYS A 583 -28.44 -12.45 -10.91
C LYS A 583 -28.42 -10.97 -11.29
N ALA A 584 -27.28 -10.42 -11.74
CA ALA A 584 -27.17 -9.04 -12.20
C ALA A 584 -27.74 -8.80 -13.61
N ALA A 585 -28.20 -9.84 -14.32
CA ALA A 585 -28.71 -9.72 -15.69
C ALA A 585 -29.82 -8.66 -15.89
N PRO A 586 -30.77 -8.45 -14.95
CA PRO A 586 -31.78 -7.39 -15.10
C PRO A 586 -31.20 -5.97 -15.08
N ALA A 587 -30.02 -5.76 -14.48
CA ALA A 587 -29.37 -4.45 -14.41
C ALA A 587 -28.56 -4.07 -15.67
N ARG A 588 -28.57 -4.89 -16.75
CA ARG A 588 -27.78 -4.65 -17.97
C ARG A 588 -27.96 -3.25 -18.56
N GLN A 589 -29.20 -2.78 -18.66
CA GLN A 589 -29.49 -1.47 -19.24
C GLN A 589 -28.91 -0.35 -18.37
N ALA A 590 -29.00 -0.46 -17.04
CA ALA A 590 -28.40 0.49 -16.11
C ALA A 590 -26.87 0.50 -16.22
N MET A 591 -26.24 -0.66 -16.35
CA MET A 591 -24.79 -0.80 -16.59
C MET A 591 -24.36 -0.14 -17.91
N GLN A 592 -25.07 -0.38 -19.00
CA GLN A 592 -24.79 0.23 -20.31
C GLN A 592 -24.94 1.75 -20.28
N LYS A 593 -26.00 2.25 -19.62
CA LYS A 593 -26.21 3.69 -19.43
C LYS A 593 -25.09 4.32 -18.61
N ALA A 594 -24.67 3.66 -17.53
CA ALA A 594 -23.57 4.13 -16.69
C ALA A 594 -22.25 4.25 -17.48
N LEU A 595 -21.97 3.35 -18.43
CA LEU A 595 -20.80 3.41 -19.32
C LEU A 595 -20.83 4.61 -20.28
N GLN A 596 -22.00 5.16 -20.61
CA GLN A 596 -22.15 6.27 -21.54
C GLN A 596 -22.14 7.65 -20.86
N ALA A 597 -22.22 7.72 -19.52
CA ALA A 597 -22.26 8.98 -18.79
C ALA A 597 -20.95 9.80 -18.93
N PRO A 598 -21.04 11.14 -19.16
CA PRO A 598 -19.87 12.04 -19.18
C PRO A 598 -19.21 12.12 -17.79
N SER A 599 -17.89 12.31 -17.73
CA SER A 599 -17.07 12.01 -16.53
C SER A 599 -16.54 13.22 -15.76
N GLU A 600 -16.60 13.15 -14.42
CA GLU A 600 -15.62 13.71 -13.45
C GLU A 600 -14.46 12.68 -13.21
N PRO A 601 -13.33 13.02 -12.53
CA PRO A 601 -11.95 12.83 -13.02
C PRO A 601 -11.53 11.41 -13.46
N PRO A 602 -10.49 11.29 -14.32
CA PRO A 602 -10.22 10.12 -15.17
C PRO A 602 -10.00 8.78 -14.43
N ASP A 603 -9.33 8.79 -13.28
CA ASP A 603 -8.77 7.55 -12.71
C ASP A 603 -9.83 6.63 -12.07
N GLN A 604 -10.88 7.18 -11.45
CA GLN A 604 -11.96 6.34 -10.86
C GLN A 604 -12.94 5.84 -11.92
N ARG A 605 -13.07 6.58 -13.03
CA ARG A 605 -13.90 6.18 -14.16
C ARG A 605 -13.33 4.95 -14.86
N GLU A 606 -12.00 4.84 -14.96
CA GLU A 606 -11.34 3.67 -15.55
C GLU A 606 -11.73 2.37 -14.82
N TYR A 607 -11.70 2.37 -13.48
CA TYR A 607 -12.06 1.18 -12.70
C TYR A 607 -13.54 0.82 -12.80
N LEU A 608 -14.42 1.82 -12.84
CA LEU A 608 -15.85 1.61 -13.10
C LEU A 608 -16.07 0.98 -14.48
N GLN A 609 -15.40 1.51 -15.51
CA GLN A 609 -15.47 0.99 -16.86
C GLN A 609 -15.00 -0.46 -16.93
N TRP A 610 -13.83 -0.78 -16.36
CA TRP A 610 -13.31 -2.14 -16.29
C TRP A 610 -14.30 -3.09 -15.64
N CYS A 611 -14.86 -2.72 -14.48
CA CYS A 611 -15.83 -3.54 -13.76
C CYS A 611 -17.10 -3.78 -14.59
N LEU A 612 -17.67 -2.73 -15.19
CA LEU A 612 -18.91 -2.83 -15.96
C LEU A 612 -18.74 -3.61 -17.27
N GLU A 613 -17.69 -3.33 -18.04
CA GLU A 613 -17.41 -4.05 -19.30
C GLU A 613 -17.22 -5.54 -19.07
N LYS A 614 -16.48 -5.91 -18.01
CA LYS A 614 -16.28 -7.31 -17.61
C LYS A 614 -17.58 -7.96 -17.16
N THR A 615 -18.37 -7.26 -16.35
CA THR A 615 -19.67 -7.75 -15.89
C THR A 615 -20.60 -8.01 -17.06
N LEU A 616 -20.73 -7.05 -17.99
CA LEU A 616 -21.54 -7.20 -19.20
C LEU A 616 -21.05 -8.34 -20.09
N LYS A 617 -19.74 -8.49 -20.28
CA LYS A 617 -19.15 -9.61 -21.03
C LYS A 617 -19.44 -10.97 -20.40
N ARG A 618 -19.48 -11.06 -19.05
CA ARG A 618 -19.79 -12.30 -18.33
C ARG A 618 -21.28 -12.67 -18.44
N LEU A 619 -22.15 -11.68 -18.66
CA LEU A 619 -23.59 -11.85 -18.76
C LEU A 619 -24.05 -12.13 -20.20
N ALA A 620 -23.30 -11.69 -21.21
CA ALA A 620 -23.49 -12.01 -22.62
C ALA A 620 -23.12 -13.47 -22.88
#